data_AF-A0A5C8VM26-F1
#
_entry.id   AF-A0A5C8VM26-F1
#
_cell.length_a   1.000
_cell.length_b   1.000
_cell.length_c   1.000
_cell.angle_alpha   90.00
_cell.angle_beta   90.00
_cell.angle_gamma   90.00
#
_symmetry.space_group_name_H-M   'P 1'
#
loop_
_entity.id
_entity.type
_entity.pdbx_description
1 polymer ?
#
loop_
_entity_poly.entity_id
_entity_poly.type
_entity_poly.pdbx_seq_one_letter_code
_entity_poly.pdbx_strand_id
1 'polypeptide(L)'
;MRVWVARPEPGAARTGAALAARGHAALVAPVLAIGPTGAEPPAGAFDALLFTSAHAVPALRDTHRLRGLPVFAVGPRTAERARAAGLGPVREGPGDAAGLAALVAEGLPAGARLLHATGTARKPEPEAALTAAGFTIVILEAYTA
;
A
#
# COMPACT_ATOMS: atom_id res chain seq x y z
N MET A 1 3.38 13.83 28.96
CA MET A 1 3.28 14.80 27.85
C MET A 1 1.89 14.73 27.23
N ARG A 2 1.42 15.84 26.63
CA ARG A 2 0.21 15.88 25.81
C ARG A 2 0.63 15.82 24.34
N VAL A 3 0.05 14.91 23.56
CA VAL A 3 0.42 14.65 22.17
C VAL A 3 -0.81 14.74 21.29
N TRP A 4 -0.79 15.58 20.26
CA TRP A 4 -1.83 15.60 19.24
C TRP A 4 -1.55 14.54 18.17
N VAL A 5 -2.55 13.75 17.84
CA VAL A 5 -2.51 12.73 16.79
C VAL A 5 -3.34 13.22 15.60
N ALA A 6 -2.66 13.79 14.61
CA ALA A 6 -3.28 14.42 13.44
C ALA A 6 -3.53 13.46 12.25
N ARG A 7 -3.02 12.24 12.31
CA ARG A 7 -3.07 11.27 11.19
C ARG A 7 -4.51 10.76 10.92
N PRO A 8 -4.81 10.24 9.71
CA PRO A 8 -6.12 9.67 9.41
C PRO A 8 -6.47 8.42 10.23
N GLU A 9 -7.77 8.15 10.32
CA GLU A 9 -8.29 6.89 10.83
C GLU A 9 -8.07 5.71 9.85
N PRO A 10 -8.00 4.45 10.34
CA PRO A 10 -8.02 4.04 11.75
C PRO A 10 -6.64 4.19 12.44
N GLY A 11 -5.67 4.85 11.81
CA GLY A 11 -4.31 5.00 12.33
C GLY A 11 -4.22 5.90 13.55
N ALA A 12 -5.08 6.93 13.61
CA ALA A 12 -5.12 7.89 14.70
C ALA A 12 -5.50 7.20 16.02
N ALA A 13 -6.60 6.43 16.03
CA ALA A 13 -7.03 5.68 17.19
C ALA A 13 -5.96 4.70 17.71
N ARG A 14 -5.30 3.94 16.82
CA ARG A 14 -4.23 3.01 17.22
C ARG A 14 -3.03 3.74 17.83
N THR A 15 -2.62 4.86 17.24
CA THR A 15 -1.52 5.66 17.80
C THR A 15 -1.91 6.27 19.14
N GLY A 16 -3.14 6.79 19.29
CA GLY A 16 -3.66 7.30 20.55
C GLY A 16 -3.65 6.25 21.66
N ALA A 17 -4.11 5.04 21.38
CA ALA A 17 -4.07 3.92 22.33
C ALA A 17 -2.63 3.54 22.72
N ALA A 18 -1.72 3.47 21.75
CA ALA A 18 -0.31 3.16 22.00
C ALA A 18 0.42 4.25 22.83
N LEU A 19 0.02 5.51 22.71
CA LEU A 19 0.51 6.63 23.52
C LEU A 19 -0.05 6.57 24.95
N ALA A 20 -1.35 6.31 25.09
CA ALA A 20 -2.00 6.16 26.40
C ALA A 20 -1.37 5.02 27.22
N ALA A 21 -1.10 3.88 26.57
CA ALA A 21 -0.41 2.74 27.20
C ALA A 21 1.02 3.07 27.69
N ARG A 22 1.62 4.16 27.22
CA ARG A 22 2.94 4.66 27.64
C ARG A 22 2.86 5.84 28.63
N GLY A 23 1.67 6.14 29.16
CA GLY A 23 1.47 7.24 30.12
C GLY A 23 1.41 8.63 29.49
N HIS A 24 1.10 8.73 28.20
CA HIS A 24 0.90 10.02 27.52
C HIS A 24 -0.59 10.34 27.35
N ALA A 25 -0.94 11.62 27.43
CA ALA A 25 -2.29 12.09 27.13
C ALA A 25 -2.39 12.37 25.61
N ALA A 26 -3.10 11.52 24.88
CA ALA A 26 -3.29 11.68 23.44
C ALA A 26 -4.58 12.46 23.14
N LEU A 27 -4.47 13.55 22.39
CA LEU A 27 -5.61 14.19 21.71
C LEU A 27 -5.71 13.58 20.31
N VAL A 28 -6.69 12.71 20.09
CA VAL A 28 -6.96 12.14 18.77
C VAL A 28 -7.90 13.10 18.03
N ALA A 29 -7.34 13.85 17.09
CA ALA A 29 -8.09 14.77 16.25
C ALA A 29 -7.50 14.75 14.82
N PRO A 30 -7.91 13.78 13.99
CA PRO A 30 -7.47 13.66 12.60
C PRO A 30 -7.77 14.92 11.79
N VAL A 31 -6.87 15.29 10.87
CA VAL A 31 -7.07 16.42 9.93
C VAL A 31 -7.08 15.99 8.47
N LEU A 32 -6.98 14.69 8.22
CA LEU A 32 -6.99 14.06 6.90
C LEU A 32 -7.94 12.87 6.92
N ALA A 33 -8.56 12.59 5.78
CA ALA A 33 -9.52 11.50 5.62
C ALA A 33 -9.13 10.66 4.41
N ILE A 34 -8.89 9.36 4.63
CA ILE A 34 -8.60 8.44 3.54
C ILE A 34 -9.91 7.94 2.94
N GLY A 35 -10.12 8.20 1.65
CA GLY A 35 -11.28 7.74 0.90
C GLY A 35 -10.90 7.08 -0.44
N PRO A 36 -11.70 6.12 -0.94
CA PRO A 36 -11.49 5.56 -2.27
C PRO A 36 -11.77 6.63 -3.33
N THR A 37 -10.99 6.63 -4.42
CA THR A 37 -11.26 7.47 -5.59
C THR A 37 -12.39 6.92 -6.45
N GLY A 38 -12.68 5.62 -6.34
CA GLY A 38 -13.59 4.90 -7.23
C GLY A 38 -12.96 4.49 -8.56
N ALA A 39 -11.64 4.66 -8.73
CA ALA A 39 -10.95 4.21 -9.93
C ALA A 39 -10.99 2.68 -10.06
N GLU A 40 -11.32 2.21 -11.26
CA GLU A 40 -11.26 0.79 -11.60
C GLU A 40 -9.86 0.40 -12.07
N PRO A 41 -9.38 -0.82 -11.79
CA PRO A 41 -8.14 -1.33 -12.36
C PRO A 41 -8.15 -1.22 -13.89
N PRO A 42 -7.08 -0.71 -14.52
CA PRO A 42 -6.98 -0.66 -15.97
C PRO A 42 -7.11 -2.05 -16.60
N ALA A 43 -7.58 -2.08 -17.84
CA ALA A 43 -7.68 -3.33 -18.59
C ALA A 43 -6.29 -3.98 -18.85
N GLY A 44 -6.33 -5.28 -19.15
CA GLY A 44 -5.15 -6.10 -19.46
C GLY A 44 -4.75 -7.04 -18.32
N ALA A 45 -3.80 -7.94 -18.63
CA ALA A 45 -3.23 -8.87 -17.65
C ALA A 45 -2.11 -8.19 -16.86
N PHE A 46 -2.01 -8.51 -15.58
CA PHE A 46 -0.92 -8.09 -14.70
C PHE A 46 -0.21 -9.32 -14.16
N ASP A 47 1.10 -9.22 -13.98
CA ASP A 47 1.91 -10.31 -13.44
C ASP A 47 1.96 -10.27 -11.90
N ALA A 48 1.74 -9.08 -11.31
CA ALA A 48 1.68 -8.91 -9.87
C ALA A 48 0.99 -7.61 -9.44
N LEU A 49 0.61 -7.55 -8.16
CA LEU A 49 0.14 -6.34 -7.48
C LEU A 49 1.26 -5.75 -6.63
N LEU A 50 1.39 -4.43 -6.65
CA LEU A 50 2.32 -3.67 -5.82
C LEU A 50 1.54 -2.76 -4.88
N PHE A 51 1.81 -2.85 -3.58
CA PHE A 51 1.19 -1.99 -2.56
C PHE A 51 2.25 -1.29 -1.70
N THR A 52 2.31 0.04 -1.85
CA THR A 52 3.15 0.91 -1.02
C THR A 52 2.44 1.44 0.23
N SER A 53 1.15 1.12 0.39
CA SER A 53 0.32 1.60 1.48
C SER A 53 -0.78 0.61 1.82
N ALA A 54 -0.99 0.37 3.11
CA ALA A 54 -2.11 -0.43 3.61
C ALA A 54 -3.49 0.18 3.29
N HIS A 55 -3.54 1.45 2.89
CA HIS A 55 -4.77 2.13 2.48
C HIS A 55 -5.22 1.78 1.07
N ALA A 56 -4.32 1.30 0.21
CA ALA A 56 -4.66 0.92 -1.15
C ALA A 56 -5.60 -0.31 -1.19
N VAL A 57 -5.35 -1.29 -0.33
CA VAL A 57 -6.08 -2.57 -0.32
C VAL A 57 -7.61 -2.41 -0.16
N PRO A 58 -8.13 -1.73 0.89
CA PRO A 58 -9.58 -1.54 1.03
C PRO A 58 -10.19 -0.61 -0.03
N ALA A 59 -9.37 0.15 -0.75
CA ALA A 59 -9.81 1.09 -1.76
C ALA A 59 -9.98 0.45 -3.15
N LEU A 60 -9.43 -0.76 -3.35
CA LEU A 60 -9.56 -1.49 -4.61
C LEU A 60 -11.02 -1.81 -4.95
N ARG A 61 -11.28 -1.86 -6.26
CA ARG A 61 -12.50 -2.34 -6.90
C ARG A 61 -12.17 -3.51 -7.82
N ASP A 62 -13.20 -4.26 -8.21
CA ASP A 62 -13.11 -5.46 -9.05
C ASP A 62 -11.97 -6.43 -8.69
N THR A 63 -11.81 -6.71 -7.39
CA THR A 63 -10.68 -7.54 -6.90
C THR A 63 -10.72 -8.98 -7.39
N HIS A 64 -11.85 -9.46 -7.93
CA HIS A 64 -11.99 -10.82 -8.43
C HIS A 64 -10.92 -11.16 -9.48
N ARG A 65 -10.62 -10.22 -10.38
CA ARG A 65 -9.61 -10.38 -11.44
C ARG A 65 -8.17 -10.28 -10.94
N LEU A 66 -8.00 -9.75 -9.72
CA LEU A 66 -6.69 -9.53 -9.10
C LEU A 66 -6.33 -10.65 -8.11
N ARG A 67 -7.31 -11.51 -7.75
CA ARG A 67 -7.08 -12.67 -6.90
C ARG A 67 -6.16 -13.67 -7.58
N GLY A 68 -5.29 -14.30 -6.79
CA GLY A 68 -4.28 -15.26 -7.28
C GLY A 68 -3.00 -14.63 -7.83
N LEU A 69 -3.00 -13.31 -8.12
CA LEU A 69 -1.78 -12.62 -8.50
C LEU A 69 -0.82 -12.51 -7.31
N PRO A 70 0.49 -12.71 -7.51
CA PRO A 70 1.50 -12.37 -6.53
C PRO A 70 1.33 -10.93 -6.04
N VAL A 71 1.43 -10.73 -4.74
CA VAL A 71 1.34 -9.42 -4.10
C VAL A 71 2.69 -9.07 -3.50
N PHE A 72 3.19 -7.88 -3.81
CA PHE A 72 4.36 -7.27 -3.20
C PHE A 72 3.91 -6.12 -2.30
N ALA A 73 3.96 -6.34 -1.00
CA ALA A 73 3.54 -5.37 -0.01
C ALA A 73 4.77 -4.71 0.62
N VAL A 74 4.79 -3.38 0.73
CA VAL A 74 5.96 -2.64 1.27
C VAL A 74 6.38 -3.08 2.67
N GLY A 75 5.43 -3.52 3.50
CA GLY A 75 5.71 -3.92 4.88
C GLY A 75 4.56 -4.68 5.54
N PRO A 76 4.74 -5.09 6.82
CA PRO A 76 3.88 -6.06 7.50
C PRO A 76 2.41 -5.69 7.51
N ARG A 77 2.10 -4.42 7.82
CA ARG A 77 0.72 -3.93 7.86
C ARG A 77 0.02 -4.01 6.50
N THR A 78 0.75 -3.75 5.43
CA THR A 78 0.20 -3.79 4.07
C THR A 78 -0.01 -5.25 3.64
N ALA A 79 0.94 -6.13 3.97
CA ALA A 79 0.86 -7.56 3.68
C ALA A 79 -0.32 -8.21 4.42
N GLU A 80 -0.50 -7.93 5.71
CA GLU A 80 -1.65 -8.38 6.51
C GLU A 80 -2.98 -7.99 5.86
N ARG A 81 -3.11 -6.74 5.40
CA ARG A 81 -4.32 -6.26 4.74
C ARG A 81 -4.59 -6.96 3.42
N ALA A 82 -3.54 -7.18 2.61
CA ALA A 82 -3.68 -7.93 1.36
C ALA A 82 -4.16 -9.36 1.60
N ARG A 83 -3.55 -10.07 2.58
CA ARG A 83 -3.96 -11.42 2.97
C ARG A 83 -5.42 -11.46 3.43
N ALA A 84 -5.81 -10.52 4.31
CA ALA A 84 -7.18 -10.43 4.81
C ALA A 84 -8.22 -10.13 3.70
N ALA A 85 -7.79 -9.49 2.61
CA ALA A 85 -8.62 -9.24 1.43
C ALA A 85 -8.68 -10.43 0.45
N GLY A 86 -8.01 -11.55 0.76
CA GLY A 86 -7.93 -12.72 -0.12
C GLY A 86 -7.07 -12.52 -1.36
N LEU A 87 -6.18 -11.52 -1.35
CA LEU A 87 -5.16 -11.34 -2.38
C LEU A 87 -3.91 -12.16 -2.03
N GLY A 88 -3.19 -12.62 -3.04
CA GLY A 88 -1.94 -13.35 -2.85
C GLY A 88 -1.71 -14.44 -3.89
N PRO A 89 -0.53 -15.10 -3.83
CA PRO A 89 0.38 -15.18 -2.67
C PRO A 89 1.10 -13.87 -2.31
N VAL A 90 1.24 -13.56 -1.01
CA VAL A 90 1.77 -12.26 -0.53
C VAL A 90 3.23 -12.35 -0.09
N ARG A 91 4.09 -11.54 -0.72
CA ARG A 91 5.49 -11.28 -0.35
C ARG A 91 5.58 -9.94 0.38
N GLU A 92 6.23 -9.96 1.53
CA GLU A 92 6.30 -8.84 2.47
C GLU A 92 7.69 -8.22 2.43
N GLY A 93 7.74 -6.91 2.18
CA GLY A 93 8.96 -6.11 2.19
C GLY A 93 9.33 -5.59 3.58
N PRO A 94 10.48 -4.92 3.71
CA PRO A 94 11.02 -4.48 5.00
C PRO A 94 10.39 -3.19 5.55
N GLY A 95 9.50 -2.54 4.80
CA GLY A 95 8.80 -1.31 5.21
C GLY A 95 9.19 -0.06 4.42
N ASP A 96 10.09 -0.17 3.45
CA ASP A 96 10.57 0.95 2.63
C ASP A 96 10.55 0.64 1.13
N ALA A 97 10.65 1.71 0.32
CA ALA A 97 10.53 1.61 -1.14
C ALA A 97 11.70 0.86 -1.79
N ALA A 98 12.93 1.03 -1.29
CA ALA A 98 14.11 0.39 -1.86
C ALA A 98 14.07 -1.12 -1.64
N GLY A 99 13.75 -1.56 -0.43
CA GLY A 99 13.56 -2.97 -0.11
C GLY A 99 12.38 -3.60 -0.84
N LEU A 100 11.30 -2.84 -1.07
CA LEU A 100 10.20 -3.31 -1.91
C LEU A 100 10.64 -3.50 -3.38
N ALA A 101 11.42 -2.58 -3.94
CA ALA A 101 11.93 -2.70 -5.30
C ALA A 101 12.86 -3.91 -5.45
N ALA A 102 13.76 -4.12 -4.49
CA ALA A 102 14.62 -5.31 -4.44
C ALA A 102 13.80 -6.61 -4.37
N LEU A 103 12.78 -6.66 -3.51
CA LEU A 103 11.91 -7.83 -3.37
C LEU A 103 11.20 -8.17 -4.69
N VAL A 104 10.74 -7.17 -5.44
CA VAL A 104 10.14 -7.35 -6.77
C VAL A 104 11.17 -7.90 -7.76
N ALA A 105 12.37 -7.30 -7.82
CA ALA A 105 13.43 -7.72 -8.73
C ALA A 105 13.89 -9.18 -8.49
N GLU A 106 13.86 -9.64 -7.25
CA GLU A 106 14.14 -11.04 -6.90
C GLU A 106 12.98 -11.99 -7.26
N GLY A 107 11.76 -11.47 -7.37
CA GLY A 107 10.54 -12.27 -7.50
C GLY A 107 10.01 -12.45 -8.90
N LEU A 108 10.32 -11.53 -9.79
CA LEU A 108 9.75 -11.44 -11.12
C LEU A 108 10.85 -11.20 -12.15
N PRO A 109 10.71 -11.75 -13.37
CA PRO A 109 11.61 -11.41 -14.45
C PRO A 109 11.43 -9.95 -14.87
N ALA A 110 12.50 -9.34 -15.39
CA ALA A 110 12.40 -8.05 -16.07
C ALA A 110 11.34 -8.11 -17.19
N GLY A 111 10.65 -6.99 -17.42
CA GLY A 111 9.52 -6.90 -18.35
C GLY A 111 8.15 -7.21 -17.73
N ALA A 112 8.11 -7.77 -16.51
CA ALA A 112 6.83 -8.00 -15.82
C ALA A 112 6.03 -6.70 -15.64
N ARG A 113 4.71 -6.82 -15.78
CA ARG A 113 3.74 -5.72 -15.70
C ARG A 113 3.04 -5.74 -14.34
N LEU A 114 3.34 -4.75 -13.51
CA LEU A 114 2.82 -4.64 -12.15
C LEU A 114 1.70 -3.60 -12.08
N LEU A 115 0.59 -3.95 -11.43
CA LEU A 115 -0.43 -2.99 -11.04
C LEU A 115 -0.05 -2.40 -9.68
N HIS A 116 0.33 -1.13 -9.65
CA HIS A 116 0.62 -0.40 -8.43
C HIS A 116 -0.60 0.40 -7.98
N ALA A 117 -1.28 -0.12 -6.97
CA ALA A 117 -2.38 0.61 -6.33
C ALA A 117 -1.83 1.54 -5.25
N THR A 118 -2.09 2.83 -5.42
CA THR A 118 -1.45 3.90 -4.65
C THR A 118 -2.42 5.03 -4.33
N GLY A 119 -1.94 6.03 -3.58
CA GLY A 119 -2.68 7.26 -3.35
C GLY A 119 -2.43 8.29 -4.45
N THR A 120 -3.35 9.23 -4.62
CA THR A 120 -3.18 10.40 -5.53
C THR A 120 -1.91 11.20 -5.19
N ALA A 121 -1.66 11.43 -3.89
CA ALA A 121 -0.40 11.96 -3.39
C ALA A 121 0.62 10.83 -3.20
N ARG A 122 1.66 10.77 -4.05
CA ARG A 122 2.72 9.76 -3.97
C ARG A 122 4.11 10.31 -4.30
N LYS A 123 5.13 9.59 -3.84
CA LYS A 123 6.53 9.82 -4.23
C LYS A 123 6.86 9.00 -5.48
N PRO A 124 7.90 9.36 -6.25
CA PRO A 124 8.32 8.58 -7.42
C PRO A 124 8.79 7.16 -7.09
N GLU A 125 9.25 6.91 -5.87
CA GLU A 125 9.70 5.58 -5.46
C GLU A 125 8.55 4.73 -4.90
N PRO A 126 8.50 3.41 -5.18
CA PRO A 126 9.50 2.58 -5.90
C PRO A 126 9.33 2.55 -7.42
N GLU A 127 8.40 3.30 -7.99
CA GLU A 127 8.04 3.25 -9.43
C GLU A 127 9.25 3.55 -10.32
N ALA A 128 10.04 4.57 -9.94
CA ALA A 128 11.23 4.98 -10.67
C ALA A 128 12.31 3.87 -10.69
N ALA A 129 12.66 3.32 -9.52
CA ALA A 129 13.64 2.23 -9.44
C ALA A 129 13.19 0.98 -10.22
N LEU A 130 11.92 0.61 -10.12
CA LEU A 130 11.37 -0.55 -10.83
C LEU A 130 11.34 -0.33 -12.35
N THR A 131 10.96 0.86 -12.80
CA THR A 131 10.98 1.20 -14.23
C THR A 131 12.41 1.16 -14.77
N ALA A 132 13.39 1.69 -14.03
CA ALA A 132 14.80 1.61 -14.40
C ALA A 132 15.34 0.17 -14.43
N ALA A 133 14.80 -0.73 -13.61
CA ALA A 133 15.11 -2.16 -13.61
C ALA A 133 14.36 -2.95 -14.70
N GLY A 134 13.57 -2.28 -15.56
CA GLY A 134 12.90 -2.89 -16.71
C GLY A 134 11.50 -3.42 -16.44
N PHE A 135 10.87 -3.06 -15.32
CA PHE A 135 9.47 -3.41 -15.04
C PHE A 135 8.50 -2.41 -15.67
N THR A 136 7.33 -2.89 -16.10
CA THR A 136 6.24 -2.02 -16.53
C THR A 136 5.33 -1.73 -15.36
N ILE A 137 5.29 -0.47 -14.89
CA ILE A 137 4.44 -0.08 -13.77
C ILE A 137 3.17 0.59 -14.30
N VAL A 138 2.02 0.03 -13.92
CA VAL A 138 0.70 0.58 -14.21
C VAL A 138 0.10 1.14 -12.93
N ILE A 139 -0.14 2.44 -12.90
CA ILE A 139 -0.65 3.13 -11.73
C ILE A 139 -2.18 3.03 -11.64
N LEU A 140 -2.66 2.66 -10.46
CA LEU A 140 -4.05 2.81 -10.05
C LEU A 140 -4.10 3.72 -8.83
N GLU A 141 -4.57 4.95 -9.01
CA GLU A 141 -4.81 5.87 -7.90
C GLU A 141 -6.09 5.46 -7.16
N ALA A 142 -5.96 4.50 -6.24
CA ALA A 142 -7.08 3.83 -5.58
C ALA A 142 -7.70 4.69 -4.46
N TYR A 143 -6.93 5.55 -3.82
CA TYR A 143 -7.40 6.38 -2.71
C TYR A 143 -6.83 7.80 -2.73
N THR A 144 -7.49 8.70 -2.01
CA THR A 144 -7.01 10.06 -1.73
C THR A 144 -7.01 10.30 -0.21
N ALA A 145 -6.20 11.25 0.25
CA ALA A 145 -6.04 11.63 1.66
C ALA A 145 -6.48 13.07 1.92
#